data_AF-A0AAP2GIF8-F1
#
_entry.id   AF-A0AAP2GIF8-F1
#
_cell.length_a   1.000
_cell.length_b   1.000
_cell.length_c   1.000
_cell.angle_alpha   90.00
_cell.angle_beta   90.00
_cell.angle_gamma   90.00
#
_symmetry.space_group_name_H-M   'P 1'
#
loop_
_entity.id
_entity.type
_entity.pdbx_description
1 polymer ?
#
loop_
_entity_poly.entity_id
_entity_poly.type
_entity_poly.pdbx_seq_one_letter_code
_entity_poly.pdbx_strand_id
1 'polypeptide(L)'
;MLAEHRIFVDRRDAGFEVGKLLEDRYKGKNALVVGIPRGGVVIAYEIANLLEGELSAIITKKLPHPQQKEFAIGSVAEDGSVYLTSAAREVSSETIRATVRAQEKEIQSRIQRFRKGKPLPNLEGRIVIIADDGIATGSTIVPAITLCKRRKAARVIIAAPVSGKRFVSEIHDLADEIVIVEQPADFYAVGQVYNDFHHLSDEEVVAFINDFERRRNDKIKSETIHNRNLQSNKNQIMAIQANEAVAKDSKLKEFFVDQLQDILWAEKKLVKTLPKLQEAATTTELRDAFSKHLEQTRTHVDRLYEVFNMIGEDADTQKCPAMAGIVDEGEEIIDETEEGTSQRDVGLIFAAQKAEHYEIATYGGLVTLAHTIGYDDAAQVLSQTLAEEKETDVLLTQIAERNVNYQASLEPK
;
A
#
# COMPACT_ATOMS: atom_id res chain seq x y z
N MET A 1 3.53 -27.07 21.74
CA MET A 1 4.07 -25.76 21.37
C MET A 1 2.87 -24.85 21.19
N LEU A 2 2.74 -23.80 22.01
CA LEU A 2 1.75 -22.76 21.78
C LEU A 2 2.17 -22.07 20.48
N ALA A 3 1.27 -21.97 19.49
CA ALA A 3 1.56 -21.21 18.28
C ALA A 3 1.81 -19.76 18.71
N GLU A 4 2.98 -19.21 18.40
CA GLU A 4 3.27 -17.79 18.64
C GLU A 4 2.26 -16.97 17.84
N HIS A 5 1.46 -16.17 18.54
CA HIS A 5 0.53 -15.23 17.92
C HIS A 5 1.34 -14.06 17.39
N ARG A 6 1.10 -13.65 16.14
CA ARG A 6 1.68 -12.41 15.64
C ARG A 6 1.17 -11.23 16.45
N ILE A 7 2.10 -10.36 16.86
CA ILE A 7 1.80 -9.09 17.49
C ILE A 7 2.11 -7.99 16.47
N PHE A 8 1.10 -7.19 16.13
CA PHE A 8 1.23 -6.04 15.27
C PHE A 8 1.85 -4.87 16.02
N VAL A 9 2.69 -4.08 15.35
CA VAL A 9 3.29 -2.88 15.93
C VAL A 9 2.19 -1.88 16.30
N ASP A 10 1.35 -1.54 15.31
CA ASP A 10 0.22 -0.62 15.45
C ASP A 10 -0.89 -0.97 14.44
N ARG A 11 -1.88 -0.10 14.28
CA ARG A 11 -2.96 -0.27 13.29
C ARG A 11 -2.48 -0.15 11.84
N ARG A 12 -1.41 0.58 11.55
CA ARG A 12 -0.90 0.70 10.18
C ARG A 12 -0.21 -0.58 9.76
N ASP A 13 0.66 -1.12 10.61
CA ASP A 13 1.28 -2.44 10.40
C ASP A 13 0.22 -3.52 10.17
N ALA A 14 -0.78 -3.57 11.05
CA ALA A 14 -1.89 -4.50 10.92
C ALA A 14 -2.70 -4.31 9.62
N GLY A 15 -2.95 -3.07 9.20
CA GLY A 15 -3.65 -2.76 7.96
C GLY A 15 -2.87 -3.17 6.71
N PHE A 16 -1.54 -2.99 6.74
CA PHE A 16 -0.68 -3.44 5.66
C PHE A 16 -0.68 -4.95 5.49
N GLU A 17 -0.60 -5.70 6.59
CA GLU A 17 -0.64 -7.17 6.55
C GLU A 17 -1.96 -7.71 6.01
N VAL A 18 -3.07 -7.08 6.40
CA VAL A 18 -4.38 -7.40 5.79
C VAL A 18 -4.36 -7.09 4.29
N GLY A 19 -3.77 -5.96 3.89
CA GLY A 19 -3.60 -5.57 2.50
C GLY A 19 -2.86 -6.63 1.68
N LYS A 20 -1.72 -7.14 2.18
CA LYS A 20 -0.92 -8.17 1.48
C LYS A 20 -1.73 -9.42 1.15
N LEU A 21 -2.57 -9.87 2.08
CA LEU A 21 -3.44 -11.04 1.87
C LEU A 21 -4.50 -10.82 0.78
N LEU A 22 -4.80 -9.56 0.44
CA LEU A 22 -5.79 -9.15 -0.56
C LEU A 22 -5.14 -8.76 -1.91
N GLU A 23 -3.83 -8.50 -1.93
CA GLU A 23 -3.13 -7.85 -3.05
C GLU A 23 -3.32 -8.62 -4.37
N ASP A 24 -2.92 -9.88 -4.42
CA ASP A 24 -3.00 -10.74 -5.61
C ASP A 24 -4.41 -10.81 -6.22
N ARG A 25 -5.46 -10.68 -5.37
CA ARG A 25 -6.85 -10.85 -5.79
C ARG A 25 -7.52 -9.54 -6.17
N TYR A 26 -7.08 -8.41 -5.63
CA TYR A 26 -7.86 -7.16 -5.69
C TYR A 26 -7.10 -5.92 -6.15
N LYS A 27 -5.76 -5.95 -6.24
CA LYS A 27 -4.97 -4.82 -6.74
C LYS A 27 -5.40 -4.45 -8.17
N GLY A 28 -5.57 -3.15 -8.42
CA GLY A 28 -5.97 -2.63 -9.74
C GLY A 28 -7.43 -2.90 -10.14
N LYS A 29 -8.24 -3.56 -9.29
CA LYS A 29 -9.67 -3.82 -9.58
C LYS A 29 -10.60 -2.68 -9.17
N ASN A 30 -10.05 -1.53 -8.80
CA ASN A 30 -10.80 -0.33 -8.36
C ASN A 30 -11.80 -0.63 -7.23
N ALA A 31 -11.38 -1.47 -6.28
CA ALA A 31 -12.18 -1.82 -5.11
C ALA A 31 -12.45 -0.58 -4.24
N LEU A 32 -13.65 -0.51 -3.67
CA LEU A 32 -13.95 0.47 -2.63
C LEU A 32 -13.63 -0.14 -1.26
N VAL A 33 -12.65 0.41 -0.57
CA VAL A 33 -12.29 0.03 0.79
C VAL A 33 -12.97 0.98 1.76
N VAL A 34 -13.87 0.44 2.57
CA VAL A 34 -14.61 1.19 3.58
C VAL A 34 -14.17 0.81 4.98
N GLY A 35 -13.67 1.78 5.74
CA GLY A 35 -13.32 1.58 7.14
C GLY A 35 -14.47 1.91 8.08
N ILE A 36 -14.69 1.07 9.09
CA ILE A 36 -15.62 1.38 10.18
C ILE A 36 -14.89 2.29 11.19
N PRO A 37 -15.36 3.54 11.44
CA PRO A 37 -14.61 4.43 12.30
C PRO A 37 -14.64 4.02 13.79
N ARG A 38 -13.52 4.14 14.50
CA ARG A 38 -12.30 4.86 14.09
C ARG A 38 -11.21 3.95 13.52
N GLY A 39 -10.82 2.92 14.26
CA GLY A 39 -9.66 2.09 13.92
C GLY A 39 -9.75 1.43 12.55
N GLY A 40 -10.94 0.97 12.14
CA GLY A 40 -11.15 0.40 10.81
C GLY A 40 -10.82 1.34 9.65
N VAL A 41 -10.83 2.66 9.84
CA VAL A 41 -10.40 3.62 8.81
C VAL A 41 -8.89 3.60 8.61
N VAL A 42 -8.10 3.38 9.66
CA VAL A 42 -6.64 3.24 9.55
C VAL A 42 -6.28 1.95 8.82
N ILE A 43 -6.99 0.85 9.14
CA ILE A 43 -6.86 -0.41 8.40
C ILE A 43 -7.23 -0.22 6.93
N ALA A 44 -8.38 0.42 6.66
CA ALA A 44 -8.84 0.70 5.30
C ALA A 44 -7.86 1.59 4.52
N TYR A 45 -7.22 2.55 5.17
CA TYR A 45 -6.23 3.43 4.55
C TYR A 45 -5.06 2.63 3.95
N GLU A 46 -4.49 1.70 4.72
CA GLU A 46 -3.37 0.88 4.26
C GLU A 46 -3.80 -0.10 3.15
N ILE A 47 -4.96 -0.77 3.32
CA ILE A 47 -5.52 -1.65 2.29
C ILE A 47 -5.79 -0.86 0.99
N ALA A 48 -6.41 0.32 1.07
CA ALA A 48 -6.74 1.12 -0.11
C ALA A 48 -5.49 1.57 -0.87
N ASN A 49 -4.42 1.94 -0.16
CA ASN A 49 -3.14 2.31 -0.78
C ASN A 49 -2.52 1.12 -1.52
N LEU A 50 -2.44 -0.05 -0.87
CA LEU A 50 -1.80 -1.23 -1.46
C LEU A 50 -2.57 -1.78 -2.67
N LEU A 51 -3.91 -1.76 -2.59
CA LEU A 51 -4.77 -2.28 -3.67
C LEU A 51 -5.01 -1.28 -4.81
N GLU A 52 -4.48 -0.06 -4.70
CA GLU A 52 -4.80 1.06 -5.61
C GLU A 52 -6.32 1.31 -5.72
N GLY A 53 -7.00 1.19 -4.58
CA GLY A 53 -8.45 1.31 -4.46
C GLY A 53 -8.92 2.73 -4.13
N GLU A 54 -10.18 2.83 -3.72
CA GLU A 54 -10.77 4.05 -3.16
C GLU A 54 -11.01 3.88 -1.67
N LEU A 55 -10.67 4.88 -0.86
CA LEU A 55 -10.93 4.90 0.59
C LEU A 55 -12.22 5.66 0.91
N SER A 56 -13.04 5.10 1.80
CA SER A 56 -14.11 5.85 2.47
C SER A 56 -14.34 5.37 3.91
N ALA A 57 -15.09 6.13 4.69
CA ALA A 57 -15.61 5.68 5.97
C ALA A 57 -17.05 5.18 5.77
N ILE A 58 -17.43 4.03 6.36
CA ILE A 58 -18.82 3.57 6.42
C ILE A 58 -19.34 3.75 7.85
N ILE A 59 -20.43 4.51 8.02
CA ILE A 59 -20.92 4.87 9.35
C ILE A 59 -22.01 3.90 9.80
N THR A 60 -21.72 3.16 10.87
CA THR A 60 -22.68 2.34 11.60
C THR A 60 -22.64 2.69 13.09
N LYS A 61 -23.77 2.53 13.78
CA LYS A 61 -23.89 2.78 15.23
C LYS A 61 -24.67 1.65 15.89
N LYS A 62 -24.20 1.22 17.05
CA LYS A 62 -24.94 0.30 17.92
C LYS A 62 -26.18 0.98 18.46
N LEU A 63 -27.26 0.22 18.61
CA LEU A 63 -28.47 0.61 19.31
C LEU A 63 -28.34 0.10 20.76
N PRO A 64 -28.01 0.95 21.73
CA PRO A 64 -27.87 0.53 23.13
C PRO A 64 -29.22 0.08 23.70
N HIS A 65 -29.20 -0.88 24.62
CA HIS A 65 -30.38 -1.32 25.34
C HIS A 65 -30.89 -0.19 26.26
N PRO A 66 -32.20 0.11 26.29
CA PRO A 66 -32.73 1.26 27.02
C PRO A 66 -32.43 1.24 28.53
N GLN A 67 -32.44 0.06 29.14
CA GLN A 67 -32.23 -0.12 30.58
C GLN A 67 -30.79 -0.54 30.93
N GLN A 68 -30.02 -1.06 29.97
CA GLN A 68 -28.68 -1.61 30.20
C GLN A 68 -27.74 -1.17 29.06
N LYS A 69 -27.25 0.08 29.14
CA LYS A 69 -26.56 0.73 28.02
C LYS A 69 -25.31 0.01 27.50
N GLU A 70 -24.74 -0.90 28.29
CA GLU A 70 -23.59 -1.74 27.91
C GLU A 70 -23.96 -2.83 26.90
N PHE A 71 -25.22 -3.25 26.85
CA PHE A 71 -25.73 -4.22 25.87
C PHE A 71 -26.34 -3.51 24.67
N ALA A 72 -26.22 -4.12 23.48
CA ALA A 72 -26.81 -3.59 22.25
C ALA A 72 -28.00 -4.46 21.80
N ILE A 73 -29.13 -3.83 21.52
CA ILE A 73 -30.32 -4.48 20.93
C ILE A 73 -30.22 -4.62 19.41
N GLY A 74 -29.21 -4.01 18.81
CA GLY A 74 -29.04 -3.96 17.38
C GLY A 74 -28.03 -2.90 16.96
N SER A 75 -28.14 -2.51 15.70
CA SER A 75 -27.33 -1.48 15.07
C SER A 75 -28.09 -0.80 13.95
N VAL A 76 -27.70 0.42 13.62
CA VAL A 76 -28.22 1.20 12.50
C VAL A 76 -27.06 1.67 11.62
N ALA A 77 -27.22 1.56 10.30
CA ALA A 77 -26.28 2.11 9.33
C ALA A 77 -26.78 3.45 8.79
N GLU A 78 -25.89 4.19 8.13
CA GLU A 78 -26.17 5.54 7.63
C GLU A 78 -27.23 5.64 6.52
N ASP A 79 -27.58 4.53 5.87
CA ASP A 79 -28.71 4.47 4.94
C ASP A 79 -30.06 4.27 5.66
N GLY A 80 -30.05 4.29 7.00
CA GLY A 80 -31.21 4.06 7.87
C GLY A 80 -31.55 2.57 8.03
N SER A 81 -30.76 1.65 7.47
CA SER A 81 -30.99 0.22 7.69
C SER A 81 -30.73 -0.15 9.15
N VAL A 82 -31.67 -0.90 9.73
CA VAL A 82 -31.62 -1.34 11.13
C VAL A 82 -31.48 -2.85 11.17
N TYR A 83 -30.52 -3.32 11.95
CA TYR A 83 -30.30 -4.73 12.27
C TYR A 83 -30.58 -4.94 13.76
N LEU A 84 -31.44 -5.90 14.11
CA LEU A 84 -31.82 -6.19 15.48
C LEU A 84 -31.31 -7.56 15.90
N THR A 85 -30.83 -7.66 17.14
CA THR A 85 -30.43 -8.93 17.75
C THR A 85 -31.61 -9.57 18.49
N SER A 86 -31.43 -10.78 19.02
CA SER A 86 -32.42 -11.42 19.87
C SER A 86 -32.80 -10.59 21.11
N ALA A 87 -31.87 -9.76 21.60
CA ALA A 87 -32.10 -8.85 22.73
C ALA A 87 -33.15 -7.76 22.44
N ALA A 88 -33.48 -7.49 21.18
CA ALA A 88 -34.55 -6.56 20.83
C ALA A 88 -35.96 -7.11 21.11
N ARG A 89 -36.13 -8.43 21.31
CA ARG A 89 -37.46 -9.06 21.46
C ARG A 89 -38.24 -8.55 22.67
N GLU A 90 -37.54 -8.15 23.73
CA GLU A 90 -38.12 -7.64 24.98
C GLU A 90 -38.32 -6.13 24.97
N VAL A 91 -37.94 -5.44 23.87
CA VAL A 91 -37.99 -3.99 23.75
C VAL A 91 -39.13 -3.59 22.81
N SER A 92 -39.94 -2.62 23.26
CA SER A 92 -41.06 -2.13 22.44
C SER A 92 -40.59 -1.49 21.14
N SER A 93 -41.37 -1.64 20.06
CA SER A 93 -41.07 -1.03 18.76
C SER A 93 -40.97 0.50 18.82
N GLU A 94 -41.70 1.14 19.74
CA GLU A 94 -41.62 2.59 19.96
C GLU A 94 -40.27 2.98 20.55
N THR A 95 -39.80 2.24 21.56
CA THR A 95 -38.48 2.44 22.16
C THR A 95 -37.37 2.20 21.15
N ILE A 96 -37.45 1.15 20.32
CA ILE A 96 -36.49 0.89 19.25
C ILE A 96 -36.41 2.09 18.29
N ARG A 97 -37.56 2.59 17.82
CA ARG A 97 -37.60 3.77 16.93
C ARG A 97 -36.99 5.02 17.60
N ALA A 98 -37.25 5.23 18.89
CA ALA A 98 -36.66 6.34 19.63
C ALA A 98 -35.12 6.21 19.72
N THR A 99 -34.61 5.00 19.99
CA THR A 99 -33.16 4.72 20.03
C THR A 99 -32.50 4.93 18.68
N VAL A 100 -33.14 4.48 17.59
CA VAL A 100 -32.65 4.70 16.20
C VAL A 100 -32.55 6.20 15.91
N ARG A 101 -33.62 6.97 16.14
CA ARG A 101 -33.62 8.44 15.96
C ARG A 101 -32.55 9.14 16.79
N ALA A 102 -32.26 8.65 17.98
CA ALA A 102 -31.19 9.19 18.82
C ALA A 102 -29.80 8.95 18.19
N GLN A 103 -29.58 7.82 17.52
CA GLN A 103 -28.33 7.52 16.82
C GLN A 103 -28.18 8.26 15.48
N GLU A 104 -29.28 8.63 14.81
CA GLU A 104 -29.23 9.36 13.53
C GLU A 104 -28.44 10.66 13.62
N LYS A 105 -28.55 11.42 14.71
CA LYS A 105 -27.78 12.67 14.91
C LYS A 105 -26.28 12.43 14.94
N GLU A 106 -25.85 11.38 15.63
CA GLU A 106 -24.44 10.99 15.73
C GLU A 106 -23.91 10.45 14.39
N ILE A 107 -24.74 9.71 13.65
CA ILE A 107 -24.41 9.29 12.29
C ILE A 107 -24.15 10.53 11.41
N GLN A 108 -25.08 11.49 11.37
CA GLN A 108 -24.90 12.70 10.55
C GLN A 108 -23.65 13.50 10.95
N SER A 109 -23.37 13.60 12.26
CA SER A 109 -22.13 14.20 12.77
C SER A 109 -20.88 13.51 12.22
N ARG A 110 -20.85 12.17 12.21
CA ARG A 110 -19.73 11.38 11.67
C ARG A 110 -19.62 11.47 10.15
N ILE A 111 -20.74 11.54 9.42
CA ILE A 111 -20.74 11.79 7.97
C ILE A 111 -20.12 13.17 7.68
N GLN A 112 -20.52 14.19 8.45
CA GLN A 112 -19.95 15.53 8.32
C GLN A 112 -18.44 15.52 8.59
N ARG A 113 -18.00 14.80 9.63
CA ARG A 113 -16.60 14.76 10.06
C ARG A 113 -15.70 13.97 9.10
N PHE A 114 -16.07 12.72 8.80
CA PHE A 114 -15.21 11.80 8.05
C PHE A 114 -15.39 11.87 6.54
N ARG A 115 -16.52 12.38 6.04
CA ARG A 115 -16.76 12.52 4.60
C ARG A 115 -17.11 13.95 4.18
N LYS A 116 -16.90 14.95 5.04
CA LYS A 116 -17.18 16.37 4.75
C LYS A 116 -18.64 16.59 4.30
N GLY A 117 -19.57 15.79 4.85
CA GLY A 117 -21.00 15.84 4.50
C GLY A 117 -21.37 15.08 3.23
N LYS A 118 -20.40 14.51 2.50
CA LYS A 118 -20.66 13.74 1.29
C LYS A 118 -21.31 12.38 1.62
N PRO A 119 -22.23 11.90 0.75
CA PRO A 119 -22.79 10.57 0.90
C PRO A 119 -21.70 9.50 0.74
N LEU A 120 -21.99 8.28 1.18
CA LEU A 120 -21.16 7.12 0.86
C LEU A 120 -21.03 6.99 -0.67
N PRO A 121 -19.83 6.65 -1.20
CA PRO A 121 -19.65 6.39 -2.62
C PRO A 121 -20.63 5.34 -3.15
N ASN A 122 -20.90 5.38 -4.46
CA ASN A 122 -21.77 4.39 -5.08
C ASN A 122 -21.17 2.98 -4.92
N LEU A 123 -22.01 2.04 -4.45
CA LEU A 123 -21.62 0.65 -4.20
C LEU A 123 -22.07 -0.29 -5.33
N GLU A 124 -23.05 0.13 -6.16
CA GLU A 124 -23.68 -0.75 -7.14
C GLU A 124 -22.64 -1.31 -8.13
N GLY A 125 -22.58 -2.65 -8.22
CA GLY A 125 -21.66 -3.35 -9.11
C GLY A 125 -20.19 -3.36 -8.67
N ARG A 126 -19.84 -2.79 -7.51
CA ARG A 126 -18.44 -2.70 -7.04
C ARG A 126 -18.04 -3.84 -6.11
N ILE A 127 -16.75 -4.12 -6.08
CA ILE A 127 -16.10 -4.87 -5.01
C ILE A 127 -15.95 -3.92 -3.82
N VAL A 128 -16.54 -4.27 -2.68
CA VAL A 128 -16.48 -3.50 -1.44
C VAL A 128 -15.74 -4.29 -0.37
N ILE A 129 -14.67 -3.74 0.16
CA ILE A 129 -13.87 -4.31 1.26
C ILE A 129 -14.19 -3.53 2.52
N ILE A 130 -14.82 -4.17 3.51
CA ILE A 130 -15.15 -3.57 4.80
C ILE A 130 -14.03 -3.89 5.78
N ALA A 131 -13.39 -2.85 6.31
CA ALA A 131 -12.27 -2.97 7.23
C ALA A 131 -12.63 -2.56 8.66
N ASP A 132 -12.14 -3.33 9.63
CA ASP A 132 -12.20 -3.03 11.07
C ASP A 132 -10.85 -3.36 11.73
N ASP A 133 -10.49 -2.71 12.85
CA ASP A 133 -9.24 -3.00 13.57
C ASP A 133 -9.28 -4.30 14.38
N GLY A 134 -10.48 -4.86 14.55
CA GLY A 134 -10.64 -6.26 14.94
C GLY A 134 -12.11 -6.60 15.19
N ILE A 135 -12.43 -7.88 15.08
CA ILE A 135 -13.82 -8.34 15.14
C ILE A 135 -14.08 -9.10 16.43
N ALA A 136 -14.71 -8.41 17.38
CA ALA A 136 -15.02 -8.95 18.70
C ALA A 136 -16.47 -9.42 18.90
N THR A 137 -17.45 -8.84 18.21
CA THR A 137 -18.88 -9.22 18.38
C THR A 137 -19.70 -9.11 17.09
N GLY A 138 -19.08 -8.77 15.96
CA GLY A 138 -19.76 -8.54 14.67
C GLY A 138 -20.74 -7.37 14.62
N SER A 139 -21.02 -6.71 15.75
CA SER A 139 -22.08 -5.71 15.93
C SER A 139 -21.95 -4.44 15.06
N THR A 140 -20.75 -4.15 14.56
CA THR A 140 -20.47 -3.05 13.62
C THR A 140 -20.37 -3.51 12.17
N ILE A 141 -19.99 -4.77 11.94
CA ILE A 141 -19.77 -5.35 10.61
C ILE A 141 -21.06 -5.81 9.96
N VAL A 142 -21.95 -6.49 10.69
CA VAL A 142 -23.24 -6.95 10.16
C VAL A 142 -24.08 -5.83 9.53
N PRO A 143 -24.25 -4.64 10.16
CA PRO A 143 -24.96 -3.54 9.51
C PRO A 143 -24.21 -2.99 8.29
N ALA A 144 -22.87 -3.00 8.29
CA ALA A 144 -22.07 -2.57 7.13
C ALA A 144 -22.27 -3.51 5.94
N ILE A 145 -22.21 -4.84 6.17
CA ILE A 145 -22.51 -5.87 5.15
C ILE A 145 -23.91 -5.66 4.59
N THR A 146 -24.90 -5.48 5.47
CA THR A 146 -26.30 -5.32 5.09
C THR A 146 -26.49 -4.09 4.21
N LEU A 147 -25.87 -2.96 4.57
CA LEU A 147 -25.87 -1.75 3.75
C LEU A 147 -25.27 -2.04 2.37
N CYS A 148 -24.10 -2.66 2.31
CA CYS A 148 -23.42 -2.98 1.04
C CYS A 148 -24.27 -3.86 0.13
N LYS A 149 -24.89 -4.92 0.68
CA LYS A 149 -25.80 -5.81 -0.07
C LYS A 149 -27.05 -5.07 -0.56
N ARG A 150 -27.67 -4.24 0.28
CA ARG A 150 -28.85 -3.43 -0.11
C ARG A 150 -28.54 -2.45 -1.22
N ARG A 151 -27.33 -1.89 -1.22
CA ARG A 151 -26.82 -1.01 -2.28
C ARG A 151 -26.20 -1.75 -3.46
N LYS A 152 -26.43 -3.08 -3.55
CA LYS A 152 -26.07 -3.94 -4.68
C LYS A 152 -24.56 -3.95 -4.98
N ALA A 153 -23.73 -3.97 -3.94
CA ALA A 153 -22.32 -4.33 -4.10
C ALA A 153 -22.22 -5.68 -4.83
N ALA A 154 -21.31 -5.78 -5.80
CA ALA A 154 -21.10 -7.01 -6.56
C ALA A 154 -20.43 -8.09 -5.70
N ARG A 155 -19.50 -7.68 -4.81
CA ARG A 155 -18.87 -8.53 -3.81
C ARG A 155 -18.64 -7.72 -2.53
N VAL A 156 -18.85 -8.35 -1.38
CA VAL A 156 -18.61 -7.81 -0.05
C VAL A 156 -17.56 -8.67 0.66
N ILE A 157 -16.38 -8.11 0.87
CA ILE A 157 -15.26 -8.74 1.56
C ILE A 157 -15.13 -8.12 2.95
N ILE A 158 -14.93 -8.94 3.98
CA ILE A 158 -14.55 -8.48 5.32
C ILE A 158 -13.05 -8.65 5.49
N ALA A 159 -12.39 -7.61 5.99
CA ALA A 159 -10.96 -7.60 6.17
C ALA A 159 -10.63 -7.05 7.56
N ALA A 160 -9.97 -7.84 8.41
CA ALA A 160 -9.56 -7.37 9.73
C ALA A 160 -8.27 -8.07 10.18
N PRO A 161 -7.42 -7.42 10.99
CA PRO A 161 -6.20 -8.05 11.47
C PRO A 161 -6.47 -9.23 12.40
N VAL A 162 -7.52 -9.15 13.23
CA VAL A 162 -7.79 -10.17 14.26
C VAL A 162 -9.28 -10.44 14.47
N SER A 163 -9.61 -11.70 14.73
CA SER A 163 -10.94 -12.11 15.20
C SER A 163 -10.92 -13.45 15.94
N GLY A 164 -11.87 -13.66 16.86
CA GLY A 164 -12.15 -14.98 17.38
C GLY A 164 -12.88 -15.87 16.36
N LYS A 165 -12.49 -17.16 16.27
CA LYS A 165 -13.07 -18.17 15.34
C LYS A 165 -14.60 -18.21 15.36
N ARG A 166 -15.19 -18.06 16.55
CA ARG A 166 -16.64 -18.02 16.73
C ARG A 166 -17.28 -16.88 15.94
N PHE A 167 -16.72 -15.67 16.00
CA PHE A 167 -17.30 -14.51 15.34
C PHE A 167 -17.19 -14.61 13.83
N VAL A 168 -16.06 -15.10 13.31
CA VAL A 168 -15.90 -15.41 11.88
C VAL A 168 -16.97 -16.39 11.40
N SER A 169 -17.24 -17.44 12.18
CA SER A 169 -18.29 -18.42 11.85
C SER A 169 -19.70 -17.79 11.83
N GLU A 170 -19.98 -16.84 12.73
CA GLU A 170 -21.28 -16.14 12.79
C GLU A 170 -21.52 -15.21 11.59
N ILE A 171 -20.47 -14.68 10.96
CA ILE A 171 -20.58 -13.78 9.80
C ILE A 171 -20.21 -14.43 8.46
N HIS A 172 -19.76 -15.68 8.45
CA HIS A 172 -19.29 -16.40 7.26
C HIS A 172 -20.29 -16.33 6.10
N ASP A 173 -21.56 -16.64 6.36
CA ASP A 173 -22.60 -16.68 5.32
C ASP A 173 -23.12 -15.29 4.93
N LEU A 174 -22.67 -14.24 5.63
CA LEU A 174 -23.08 -12.87 5.38
C LEU A 174 -22.14 -12.15 4.40
N ALA A 175 -20.91 -12.59 4.21
CA ALA A 175 -19.92 -11.99 3.31
C ALA A 175 -19.53 -12.96 2.18
N ASP A 176 -18.99 -12.42 1.08
CA ASP A 176 -18.49 -13.25 -0.03
C ASP A 176 -17.08 -13.78 0.25
N GLU A 177 -16.33 -13.10 1.11
CA GLU A 177 -14.99 -13.48 1.54
C GLU A 177 -14.69 -12.83 2.91
N ILE A 178 -13.95 -13.53 3.76
CA ILE A 178 -13.47 -13.01 5.05
C ILE A 178 -11.97 -13.26 5.14
N VAL A 179 -11.21 -12.18 5.32
CA VAL A 179 -9.75 -12.19 5.45
C VAL A 179 -9.40 -11.74 6.85
N ILE A 180 -8.83 -12.66 7.64
CA ILE A 180 -8.33 -12.41 8.98
C ILE A 180 -6.87 -12.86 9.05
N VAL A 181 -5.98 -12.00 9.53
CA VAL A 181 -4.56 -12.33 9.67
C VAL A 181 -4.36 -13.28 10.85
N GLU A 182 -4.86 -12.91 12.03
CA GLU A 182 -4.70 -13.67 13.27
C GLU A 182 -6.01 -14.14 13.89
N GLN A 183 -6.06 -15.42 14.29
CA GLN A 183 -7.21 -16.00 15.01
C GLN A 183 -6.75 -16.73 16.27
N PRO A 184 -6.43 -16.00 17.36
CA PRO A 184 -5.96 -16.60 18.59
C PRO A 184 -6.94 -17.60 19.18
N ALA A 185 -6.43 -18.69 19.76
CA ALA A 185 -7.27 -19.68 20.43
C ALA A 185 -7.96 -19.07 21.66
N ASP A 186 -7.22 -18.27 22.43
CA ASP A 186 -7.70 -17.50 23.58
C ASP A 186 -7.99 -16.05 23.18
N PHE A 187 -8.86 -15.84 22.20
CA PHE A 187 -9.28 -14.50 21.81
C PHE A 187 -10.20 -13.87 22.87
N TYR A 188 -9.74 -12.81 23.54
CA TYR A 188 -10.49 -12.08 24.56
C TYR A 188 -10.68 -10.60 24.22
N ALA A 189 -9.76 -9.96 23.50
CA ALA A 189 -9.85 -8.56 23.11
C ALA A 189 -9.11 -8.26 21.80
N VAL A 190 -9.59 -7.27 21.04
CA VAL A 190 -8.90 -6.81 19.81
C VAL A 190 -7.48 -6.33 20.12
N GLY A 191 -7.31 -5.53 21.18
CA GLY A 191 -6.01 -4.97 21.56
C GLY A 191 -4.95 -5.99 21.98
N GLN A 192 -5.28 -7.28 22.13
CA GLN A 192 -4.33 -8.29 22.59
C GLN A 192 -3.21 -8.60 21.58
N VAL A 193 -3.43 -8.28 20.31
CA VAL A 193 -2.48 -8.52 19.22
C VAL A 193 -1.75 -7.25 18.78
N TYR A 194 -1.81 -6.18 19.58
CA TYR A 194 -1.21 -4.89 19.24
C TYR A 194 -0.23 -4.45 20.32
N ASN A 195 0.99 -4.07 19.94
CA ASN A 195 1.94 -3.40 20.83
C ASN A 195 1.45 -2.00 21.17
N ASP A 196 1.02 -1.23 20.18
CA ASP A 196 0.32 0.04 20.35
C ASP A 196 -1.14 -0.06 19.89
N PHE A 197 -2.05 -0.04 20.87
CA PHE A 197 -3.49 0.05 20.66
C PHE A 197 -4.09 1.32 21.29
N HIS A 198 -3.43 2.46 21.13
CA HIS A 198 -3.91 3.74 21.65
C HIS A 198 -5.31 4.10 21.11
N HIS A 199 -5.98 4.98 21.84
CA HIS A 199 -7.28 5.49 21.45
C HIS A 199 -7.15 6.57 20.37
N LEU A 200 -7.61 6.26 19.17
CA LEU A 200 -7.64 7.25 18.07
C LEU A 200 -8.65 8.37 18.36
N SER A 201 -8.25 9.62 18.16
CA SER A 201 -9.14 10.78 18.03
C SER A 201 -9.82 10.82 16.66
N ASP A 202 -10.84 11.65 16.52
CA ASP A 202 -11.45 11.81 15.20
C ASP A 202 -10.54 12.64 14.26
N GLU A 203 -9.74 13.55 14.82
CA GLU A 203 -8.77 14.37 14.11
C GLU A 203 -7.69 13.51 13.44
N GLU A 204 -7.18 12.50 14.13
CA GLU A 204 -6.23 11.52 13.57
C GLU A 204 -6.85 10.75 12.41
N VAL A 205 -8.09 10.29 12.55
CA VAL A 205 -8.80 9.59 11.47
C VAL A 205 -9.01 10.50 10.25
N VAL A 206 -9.36 11.77 10.48
CA VAL A 206 -9.49 12.77 9.42
C VAL A 206 -8.15 13.03 8.73
N ALA A 207 -7.02 12.99 9.45
CA ALA A 207 -5.69 13.13 8.87
C ALA A 207 -5.38 12.01 7.86
N PHE A 208 -5.68 10.74 8.19
CA PHE A 208 -5.52 9.62 7.24
C PHE A 208 -6.38 9.77 5.99
N ILE A 209 -7.66 10.16 6.14
CA ILE A 209 -8.56 10.37 5.00
C ILE A 209 -8.04 11.50 4.10
N ASN A 210 -7.60 12.62 4.69
CA ASN A 210 -7.08 13.76 3.93
C ASN A 210 -5.75 13.42 3.24
N ASP A 211 -4.86 12.68 3.89
CA ASP A 211 -3.61 12.23 3.29
C ASP A 211 -3.86 11.31 2.08
N PHE A 212 -4.81 10.37 2.20
CA PHE A 212 -5.22 9.53 1.08
C PHE A 212 -5.77 10.35 -0.10
N GLU A 213 -6.69 11.28 0.18
CA GLU A 213 -7.26 12.17 -0.85
C GLU A 213 -6.14 12.98 -1.56
N ARG A 214 -5.15 13.48 -0.80
CA ARG A 214 -4.01 14.22 -1.31
C ARG A 214 -3.14 13.35 -2.23
N ARG A 215 -2.68 12.19 -1.75
CA ARG A 215 -1.84 11.25 -2.53
C ARG A 215 -2.52 10.84 -3.84
N ARG A 216 -3.81 10.51 -3.78
CA ARG A 216 -4.59 10.14 -4.97
C ARG A 216 -4.68 11.30 -5.97
N ASN A 217 -4.90 12.52 -5.51
CA ASN A 217 -4.95 13.70 -6.37
C ASN A 217 -3.58 14.02 -6.99
N ASP A 218 -2.49 13.82 -6.26
CA ASP A 218 -1.13 14.03 -6.76
C ASP A 218 -0.78 12.99 -7.84
N LYS A 219 -1.18 11.71 -7.65
CA LYS A 219 -1.06 10.65 -8.69
C LYS A 219 -1.83 11.02 -9.96
N ILE A 220 -3.10 11.43 -9.84
CA ILE A 220 -3.93 11.86 -10.98
C ILE A 220 -3.32 13.07 -11.70
N LYS A 221 -2.81 14.07 -10.96
CA LYS A 221 -2.14 15.23 -11.56
C LYS A 221 -0.88 14.81 -12.32
N SER A 222 -0.06 13.94 -11.74
CA SER A 222 1.15 13.42 -12.38
C SER A 222 0.82 12.67 -13.67
N GLU A 223 -0.16 11.77 -13.65
CA GLU A 223 -0.66 11.05 -14.83
C GLU A 223 -1.25 12.01 -15.88
N THR A 224 -1.99 13.03 -15.46
CA THR A 224 -2.57 14.03 -16.39
C THR A 224 -1.49 14.88 -17.05
N ILE A 225 -0.46 15.29 -16.29
CA ILE A 225 0.68 16.04 -16.81
C ILE A 225 1.48 15.14 -17.75
N HIS A 226 1.74 13.89 -17.37
CA HIS A 226 2.41 12.91 -18.21
C HIS A 226 1.65 12.69 -19.52
N ASN A 227 0.33 12.50 -19.48
CA ASN A 227 -0.50 12.31 -20.68
C ASN A 227 -0.57 13.56 -21.56
N ARG A 228 -0.65 14.77 -20.99
CA ARG A 228 -0.54 16.01 -21.78
C ARG A 228 0.82 16.16 -22.41
N ASN A 229 1.89 15.83 -21.71
CA ASN A 229 3.25 15.87 -22.24
C ASN A 229 3.41 14.82 -23.34
N LEU A 230 2.89 13.61 -23.17
CA LEU A 230 2.85 12.58 -24.22
C LEU A 230 2.08 13.06 -25.46
N GLN A 231 0.95 13.75 -25.30
CA GLN A 231 0.15 14.22 -26.44
C GLN A 231 0.74 15.46 -27.12
N SER A 232 1.36 16.36 -26.34
CA SER A 232 2.16 17.48 -26.87
C SER A 232 3.40 16.98 -27.59
N ASN A 233 4.08 15.97 -27.03
CA ASN A 233 5.19 15.28 -27.65
C ASN A 233 4.74 14.54 -28.90
N LYS A 234 3.57 13.90 -28.93
CA LYS A 234 3.03 13.26 -30.16
C LYS A 234 2.85 14.25 -31.30
N ASN A 235 2.37 15.47 -31.00
CA ASN A 235 2.22 16.53 -32.00
C ASN A 235 3.58 17.11 -32.45
N GLN A 236 4.58 17.18 -31.55
CA GLN A 236 5.95 17.54 -31.91
C GLN A 236 6.68 16.41 -32.67
N ILE A 237 6.47 15.15 -32.31
CA ILE A 237 7.02 13.95 -32.94
C ILE A 237 6.44 13.81 -34.35
N MET A 238 5.16 14.10 -34.59
CA MET A 238 4.63 14.14 -35.97
C MET A 238 5.28 15.23 -36.83
N ALA A 239 5.75 16.34 -36.23
CA ALA A 239 6.53 17.34 -36.92
C ALA A 239 8.01 16.92 -37.13
N ILE A 240 8.56 16.08 -36.24
CA ILE A 240 9.94 15.53 -36.33
C ILE A 240 10.00 14.31 -37.26
N GLN A 241 8.93 13.51 -37.37
CA GLN A 241 8.77 12.36 -38.28
C GLN A 241 8.89 12.77 -39.76
N ALA A 242 8.74 14.05 -40.08
CA ALA A 242 9.10 14.59 -41.39
C ALA A 242 10.63 14.58 -41.67
N ASN A 243 11.46 14.17 -40.71
CA ASN A 243 12.93 14.16 -40.81
C ASN A 243 13.59 12.98 -40.06
N GLU A 244 13.06 11.77 -40.22
CA GLU A 244 13.55 10.49 -39.64
C GLU A 244 15.06 10.21 -39.84
N ALA A 245 15.69 10.82 -40.85
CA ALA A 245 17.12 10.62 -41.14
C ALA A 245 18.05 11.48 -40.26
N VAL A 246 17.56 12.54 -39.60
CA VAL A 246 18.40 13.48 -38.83
C VAL A 246 18.55 13.08 -37.36
N ALA A 247 17.58 12.34 -36.79
CA ALA A 247 17.59 11.96 -35.37
C ALA A 247 18.54 10.79 -35.05
N LYS A 248 18.76 9.88 -36.02
CA LYS A 248 19.54 8.64 -35.84
C LYS A 248 21.05 8.86 -35.69
N ASP A 249 21.53 10.08 -35.95
CA ASP A 249 22.96 10.47 -35.87
C ASP A 249 23.10 11.79 -35.09
N SER A 250 22.50 11.84 -33.89
CA SER A 250 22.44 13.03 -33.04
C SER A 250 23.29 12.86 -31.78
N LYS A 251 23.87 13.96 -31.29
CA LYS A 251 24.56 13.99 -29.98
C LYS A 251 23.68 13.53 -28.81
N LEU A 252 22.36 13.64 -28.97
CA LEU A 252 21.41 13.16 -27.96
C LEU A 252 21.30 11.64 -27.95
N LYS A 253 21.38 10.99 -29.13
CA LYS A 253 21.47 9.53 -29.23
C LYS A 253 22.79 9.04 -28.63
N GLU A 254 23.92 9.69 -28.96
CA GLU A 254 25.23 9.36 -28.36
C GLU A 254 25.16 9.40 -26.83
N PHE A 255 24.65 10.51 -26.26
CA PHE A 255 24.47 10.63 -24.82
C PHE A 255 23.50 9.57 -24.24
N PHE A 256 22.42 9.24 -24.95
CA PHE A 256 21.49 8.19 -24.54
C PHE A 256 22.18 6.81 -24.46
N VAL A 257 23.00 6.48 -25.45
CA VAL A 257 23.79 5.23 -25.46
C VAL A 257 24.81 5.23 -24.32
N ASP A 258 25.55 6.32 -24.11
CA ASP A 258 26.49 6.44 -22.99
C ASP A 258 25.82 6.20 -21.63
N GLN A 259 24.62 6.77 -21.42
CA GLN A 259 23.87 6.56 -20.19
C GLN A 259 23.33 5.13 -20.07
N LEU A 260 22.96 4.46 -21.17
CA LEU A 260 22.60 3.04 -21.15
C LEU A 260 23.79 2.14 -20.77
N GLN A 261 25.00 2.46 -21.25
CA GLN A 261 26.21 1.72 -20.91
C GLN A 261 26.63 1.93 -19.45
N ASP A 262 26.43 3.15 -18.93
CA ASP A 262 26.67 3.52 -17.53
C ASP A 262 25.73 2.77 -16.58
N ILE A 263 24.41 2.77 -16.86
CA ILE A 263 23.43 2.04 -16.03
C ILE A 263 23.58 0.53 -16.16
N LEU A 264 23.92 -0.01 -17.35
CA LEU A 264 24.21 -1.44 -17.51
C LEU A 264 25.38 -1.90 -16.65
N TRP A 265 26.40 -1.04 -16.49
CA TRP A 265 27.50 -1.33 -15.57
C TRP A 265 27.03 -1.29 -14.11
N ALA A 266 26.23 -0.29 -13.73
CA ALA A 266 25.68 -0.13 -12.39
C ALA A 266 24.88 -1.36 -11.96
N GLU A 267 23.95 -1.80 -12.79
CA GLU A 267 23.12 -3.01 -12.62
C GLU A 267 23.98 -4.27 -12.43
N LYS A 268 24.97 -4.47 -13.31
CA LYS A 268 25.90 -5.61 -13.19
C LYS A 268 26.76 -5.55 -11.93
N LYS A 269 27.07 -4.36 -11.43
CA LYS A 269 27.78 -4.18 -10.16
C LYS A 269 26.84 -4.53 -9.00
N LEU A 270 25.59 -4.06 -9.01
CA LEU A 270 24.58 -4.38 -8.01
C LEU A 270 24.27 -5.88 -7.93
N VAL A 271 24.19 -6.59 -9.07
CA VAL A 271 24.03 -8.07 -9.10
C VAL A 271 25.13 -8.79 -8.30
N LYS A 272 26.34 -8.20 -8.19
CA LYS A 272 27.45 -8.75 -7.41
C LYS A 272 27.44 -8.28 -5.95
N THR A 273 26.88 -7.13 -5.67
CA THR A 273 26.88 -6.49 -4.34
C THR A 273 25.68 -6.92 -3.51
N LEU A 274 24.49 -7.01 -4.08
CA LEU A 274 23.24 -7.37 -3.37
C LEU A 274 23.35 -8.68 -2.56
N PRO A 275 24.03 -9.76 -3.03
CA PRO A 275 24.26 -10.93 -2.19
C PRO A 275 25.02 -10.64 -0.89
N LYS A 276 25.97 -9.70 -0.90
CA LYS A 276 26.72 -9.30 0.30
C LYS A 276 25.84 -8.53 1.28
N LEU A 277 25.02 -7.61 0.77
CA LEU A 277 24.06 -6.84 1.59
C LEU A 277 23.00 -7.78 2.20
N GLN A 278 22.53 -8.75 1.42
CA GLN A 278 21.63 -9.81 1.89
C GLN A 278 22.26 -10.63 3.02
N GLU A 279 23.52 -11.05 2.89
CA GLU A 279 24.21 -11.81 3.93
C GLU A 279 24.42 -10.96 5.20
N ALA A 280 24.77 -9.68 5.04
CA ALA A 280 25.05 -8.76 6.14
C ALA A 280 23.81 -8.29 6.91
N ALA A 281 22.63 -8.29 6.26
CA ALA A 281 21.37 -7.90 6.89
C ALA A 281 21.01 -8.84 8.05
N THR A 282 20.45 -8.29 9.12
CA THR A 282 20.12 -8.99 10.37
C THR A 282 18.69 -9.51 10.32
N THR A 283 17.75 -8.65 9.90
CA THR A 283 16.33 -8.97 9.85
C THR A 283 15.97 -9.81 8.62
N THR A 284 15.12 -10.81 8.80
CA THR A 284 14.64 -11.65 7.68
C THR A 284 13.95 -10.81 6.61
N GLU A 285 13.22 -9.78 7.03
CA GLU A 285 12.52 -8.86 6.11
C GLU A 285 13.49 -8.12 5.18
N LEU A 286 14.60 -7.60 5.71
CA LEU A 286 15.62 -6.92 4.90
C LEU A 286 16.39 -7.90 3.99
N ARG A 287 16.67 -9.11 4.49
CA ARG A 287 17.27 -10.18 3.66
C ARG A 287 16.39 -10.53 2.47
N ASP A 288 15.10 -10.71 2.70
CA ASP A 288 14.13 -11.04 1.67
C ASP A 288 13.99 -9.89 0.66
N ALA A 289 14.05 -8.64 1.12
CA ALA A 289 14.04 -7.47 0.25
C ALA A 289 15.26 -7.42 -0.68
N PHE A 290 16.48 -7.64 -0.16
CA PHE A 290 17.69 -7.73 -0.99
C PHE A 290 17.68 -8.92 -1.94
N SER A 291 17.15 -10.07 -1.50
CA SER A 291 16.99 -11.25 -2.36
C SER A 291 16.04 -10.96 -3.52
N LYS A 292 14.89 -10.34 -3.25
CA LYS A 292 13.92 -9.95 -4.27
C LYS A 292 14.53 -8.92 -5.22
N HIS A 293 15.21 -7.90 -4.69
CA HIS A 293 15.85 -6.89 -5.50
C HIS A 293 16.88 -7.53 -6.44
N LEU A 294 17.73 -8.45 -5.97
CA LEU A 294 18.69 -9.18 -6.81
C LEU A 294 18.05 -9.91 -8.00
N GLU A 295 16.86 -10.51 -7.82
CA GLU A 295 16.13 -11.14 -8.92
C GLU A 295 15.60 -10.11 -9.94
N GLN A 296 15.14 -8.95 -9.46
CA GLN A 296 14.71 -7.83 -10.30
C GLN A 296 15.89 -7.24 -11.08
N THR A 297 17.01 -6.90 -10.41
CA THR A 297 18.23 -6.37 -11.04
C THR A 297 18.75 -7.28 -12.15
N ARG A 298 18.68 -8.60 -11.98
CA ARG A 298 19.04 -9.54 -13.07
C ARG A 298 18.11 -9.40 -14.29
N THR A 299 16.81 -9.24 -14.04
CA THR A 299 15.82 -8.97 -15.08
C THR A 299 16.07 -7.61 -15.75
N HIS A 300 16.51 -6.61 -14.99
CA HIS A 300 16.85 -5.29 -15.51
C HIS A 300 18.06 -5.32 -16.44
N VAL A 301 19.10 -6.09 -16.08
CA VAL A 301 20.23 -6.37 -16.99
C VAL A 301 19.74 -6.98 -18.30
N ASP A 302 18.84 -7.97 -18.25
CA ASP A 302 18.29 -8.61 -19.46
C ASP A 302 17.47 -7.61 -20.31
N ARG A 303 16.67 -6.75 -19.67
CA ARG A 303 15.93 -5.68 -20.34
C ARG A 303 16.84 -4.64 -20.98
N LEU A 304 17.97 -4.30 -20.36
CA LEU A 304 18.94 -3.40 -20.98
C LEU A 304 19.55 -4.03 -22.23
N TYR A 305 19.88 -5.33 -22.22
CA TYR A 305 20.29 -6.03 -23.44
C TYR A 305 19.22 -6.02 -24.53
N GLU A 306 17.95 -6.19 -24.17
CA GLU A 306 16.82 -6.02 -25.09
C GLU A 306 16.78 -4.61 -25.69
N VAL A 307 16.94 -3.58 -24.86
CA VAL A 307 16.99 -2.17 -25.29
C VAL A 307 18.15 -1.92 -26.26
N PHE A 308 19.36 -2.40 -25.97
CA PHE A 308 20.50 -2.29 -26.89
C PHE A 308 20.21 -2.94 -28.25
N ASN A 309 19.59 -4.12 -28.25
CA ASN A 309 19.16 -4.80 -29.48
C ASN A 309 18.11 -4.00 -30.25
N MET A 310 17.13 -3.39 -29.55
CA MET A 310 16.07 -2.58 -30.18
C MET A 310 16.62 -1.34 -30.89
N ILE A 311 17.65 -0.71 -30.32
CA ILE A 311 18.24 0.52 -30.87
C ILE A 311 19.38 0.25 -31.86
N GLY A 312 19.84 -1.01 -31.97
CA GLY A 312 20.89 -1.44 -32.88
C GLY A 312 22.29 -1.01 -32.45
N GLU A 313 22.55 -0.97 -31.14
CA GLU A 313 23.84 -0.58 -30.55
C GLU A 313 24.42 -1.73 -29.73
N ASP A 314 25.74 -1.77 -29.59
CA ASP A 314 26.43 -2.80 -28.80
C ASP A 314 26.29 -2.53 -27.30
N ALA A 315 25.98 -3.58 -26.54
CA ALA A 315 25.79 -3.55 -25.09
C ALA A 315 27.12 -3.57 -24.32
N ASP A 316 27.99 -2.62 -24.63
CA ASP A 316 29.22 -2.37 -23.89
C ASP A 316 28.92 -1.77 -22.51
N THR A 317 29.87 -1.88 -21.58
CA THR A 317 29.72 -1.30 -20.24
C THR A 317 30.78 -0.25 -20.00
N GLN A 318 30.35 0.93 -19.53
CA GLN A 318 31.24 1.97 -19.04
C GLN A 318 31.15 2.02 -17.52
N LYS A 319 32.29 2.08 -16.82
CA LYS A 319 32.28 2.16 -15.34
C LYS A 319 31.51 3.41 -14.91
N CYS A 320 30.44 3.19 -14.13
CA CYS A 320 29.70 4.25 -13.45
C CYS A 320 30.41 4.66 -12.14
N PRO A 321 31.01 5.86 -12.04
CA PRO A 321 31.68 6.29 -10.83
C PRO A 321 30.70 6.54 -9.68
N ALA A 322 29.47 6.99 -10.00
CA ALA A 322 28.44 7.27 -9.01
C ALA A 322 27.99 5.98 -8.32
N MET A 323 27.56 4.97 -9.09
CA MET A 323 27.18 3.68 -8.51
C MET A 323 28.35 2.98 -7.83
N ALA A 324 29.58 3.10 -8.36
CA ALA A 324 30.76 2.57 -7.68
C ALA A 324 30.89 3.13 -6.26
N GLY A 325 30.80 4.46 -6.10
CA GLY A 325 30.87 5.11 -4.78
C GLY A 325 29.72 4.73 -3.85
N ILE A 326 28.49 4.61 -4.37
CA ILE A 326 27.33 4.18 -3.57
C ILE A 326 27.49 2.74 -3.08
N VAL A 327 27.99 1.86 -3.94
CA VAL A 327 28.27 0.47 -3.59
C VAL A 327 29.41 0.38 -2.57
N ASP A 328 30.48 1.15 -2.76
CA ASP A 328 31.59 1.20 -1.82
C ASP A 328 31.10 1.68 -0.43
N GLU A 329 30.22 2.68 -0.38
CA GLU A 329 29.56 3.11 0.87
C GLU A 329 28.76 1.97 1.53
N GLY A 330 28.01 1.19 0.75
CA GLY A 330 27.27 0.04 1.26
C GLY A 330 28.19 -1.07 1.83
N GLU A 331 29.35 -1.30 1.20
CA GLU A 331 30.36 -2.24 1.71
C GLU A 331 31.05 -1.70 2.98
N GLU A 332 31.37 -0.41 3.04
CA GLU A 332 31.94 0.25 4.23
C GLU A 332 31.01 0.14 5.44
N ILE A 333 29.68 0.26 5.25
CA ILE A 333 28.71 0.08 6.33
C ILE A 333 28.78 -1.33 6.94
N ILE A 334 29.03 -2.36 6.13
CA ILE A 334 29.20 -3.73 6.65
C ILE A 334 30.44 -3.80 7.56
N ASP A 335 31.53 -3.16 7.15
CA ASP A 335 32.81 -3.17 7.86
C ASP A 335 32.81 -2.31 9.13
N GLU A 336 32.06 -1.19 9.13
CA GLU A 336 32.05 -0.20 10.22
C GLU A 336 30.98 -0.43 11.28
N THR A 337 30.01 -1.31 11.04
CA THR A 337 28.94 -1.64 11.99
C THR A 337 29.10 -3.04 12.57
N GLU A 338 28.64 -3.26 13.80
CA GLU A 338 28.71 -4.59 14.43
C GLU A 338 27.69 -5.58 13.83
N GLU A 339 28.09 -6.85 13.73
CA GLU A 339 27.28 -7.91 13.14
C GLU A 339 26.04 -8.22 13.96
N GLY A 340 24.89 -8.32 13.27
CA GLY A 340 23.61 -8.61 13.91
C GLY A 340 22.96 -7.40 14.58
N THR A 341 23.49 -6.19 14.40
CA THR A 341 22.88 -4.96 14.94
C THR A 341 21.83 -4.38 14.01
N SER A 342 20.81 -3.77 14.59
CA SER A 342 19.80 -2.98 13.88
C SER A 342 20.42 -1.70 13.32
N GLN A 343 21.45 -1.14 13.97
CA GLN A 343 22.26 -0.06 13.40
C GLN A 343 22.83 -0.43 12.02
N ARG A 344 23.35 -1.65 11.86
CA ARG A 344 23.81 -2.15 10.55
C ARG A 344 22.67 -2.14 9.54
N ASP A 345 21.52 -2.71 9.89
CA ASP A 345 20.35 -2.77 8.99
C ASP A 345 19.89 -1.36 8.57
N VAL A 346 19.89 -0.37 9.48
CA VAL A 346 19.63 1.04 9.13
C VAL A 346 20.63 1.53 8.08
N GLY A 347 21.92 1.31 8.30
CA GLY A 347 22.96 1.72 7.36
C GLY A 347 22.78 1.07 5.98
N LEU A 348 22.54 -0.24 5.95
CA LEU A 348 22.32 -0.99 4.71
C LEU A 348 21.11 -0.45 3.94
N ILE A 349 20.01 -0.12 4.63
CA ILE A 349 18.84 0.50 4.00
C ILE A 349 19.20 1.87 3.43
N PHE A 350 19.94 2.71 4.16
CA PHE A 350 20.36 4.02 3.68
C PHE A 350 21.21 3.94 2.40
N ALA A 351 22.18 3.01 2.34
CA ALA A 351 22.99 2.80 1.14
C ALA A 351 22.15 2.27 -0.03
N ALA A 352 21.24 1.33 0.23
CA ALA A 352 20.34 0.80 -0.78
C ALA A 352 19.43 1.87 -1.37
N GLN A 353 18.76 2.70 -0.55
CA GLN A 353 17.91 3.79 -1.04
C GLN A 353 18.66 4.83 -1.87
N LYS A 354 19.94 5.08 -1.56
CA LYS A 354 20.80 5.93 -2.41
C LYS A 354 21.02 5.32 -3.78
N ALA A 355 21.20 4.00 -3.87
CA ALA A 355 21.29 3.29 -5.15
C ALA A 355 19.95 3.41 -5.90
N GLU A 356 18.82 3.13 -5.26
CA GLU A 356 17.49 3.26 -5.87
C GLU A 356 17.25 4.67 -6.44
N HIS A 357 17.60 5.72 -5.69
CA HIS A 357 17.37 7.10 -6.14
C HIS A 357 18.25 7.47 -7.34
N TYR A 358 19.47 6.94 -7.40
CA TYR A 358 20.32 7.07 -8.57
C TYR A 358 19.70 6.36 -9.79
N GLU A 359 19.17 5.15 -9.62
CA GLU A 359 18.56 4.36 -10.70
C GLU A 359 17.25 5.00 -11.17
N ILE A 360 16.38 5.43 -10.26
CA ILE A 360 15.13 6.15 -10.57
C ILE A 360 15.42 7.43 -11.37
N ALA A 361 16.46 8.19 -11.00
CA ALA A 361 16.85 9.38 -11.73
C ALA A 361 17.36 9.04 -13.14
N THR A 362 18.21 8.01 -13.25
CA THR A 362 18.82 7.58 -14.51
C THR A 362 17.79 7.00 -15.47
N TYR A 363 16.98 6.03 -15.03
CA TYR A 363 15.91 5.45 -15.83
C TYR A 363 14.82 6.46 -16.21
N GLY A 364 14.46 7.38 -15.31
CA GLY A 364 13.54 8.48 -15.64
C GLY A 364 14.07 9.38 -16.77
N GLY A 365 15.37 9.68 -16.75
CA GLY A 365 16.07 10.38 -17.83
C GLY A 365 16.07 9.59 -19.13
N LEU A 366 16.46 8.31 -19.08
CA LEU A 366 16.51 7.41 -20.23
C LEU A 366 15.15 7.23 -20.91
N VAL A 367 14.07 7.04 -20.17
CA VAL A 367 12.70 6.97 -20.73
C VAL A 367 12.35 8.25 -21.49
N THR A 368 12.67 9.42 -20.91
CA THR A 368 12.40 10.72 -21.53
C THR A 368 13.22 10.89 -22.82
N LEU A 369 14.51 10.52 -22.79
CA LEU A 369 15.38 10.59 -23.96
C LEU A 369 14.94 9.64 -25.06
N ALA A 370 14.60 8.38 -24.73
CA ALA A 370 14.12 7.38 -25.66
C ALA A 370 12.89 7.86 -26.44
N HIS A 371 11.88 8.43 -25.75
CA HIS A 371 10.74 9.06 -26.43
C HIS A 371 11.16 10.25 -27.32
N THR A 372 12.11 11.05 -26.86
CA THR A 372 12.56 12.26 -27.60
C THR A 372 13.24 11.90 -28.91
N ILE A 373 14.02 10.81 -28.94
CA ILE A 373 14.74 10.34 -30.13
C ILE A 373 13.97 9.30 -30.95
N GLY A 374 12.74 8.95 -30.56
CA GLY A 374 11.83 8.09 -31.31
C GLY A 374 12.00 6.58 -31.04
N TYR A 375 12.63 6.19 -29.93
CA TYR A 375 12.73 4.80 -29.48
C TYR A 375 11.60 4.46 -28.48
N ASP A 376 10.36 4.56 -28.94
CA ASP A 376 9.18 4.37 -28.08
C ASP A 376 9.10 2.96 -27.47
N ASP A 377 9.48 1.92 -28.22
CA ASP A 377 9.50 0.54 -27.73
C ASP A 377 10.54 0.36 -26.60
N ALA A 378 11.74 0.93 -26.77
CA ALA A 378 12.76 0.94 -25.72
C ALA A 378 12.30 1.76 -24.49
N ALA A 379 11.62 2.88 -24.70
CA ALA A 379 11.07 3.69 -23.61
C ALA A 379 10.05 2.89 -22.77
N GLN A 380 9.25 2.03 -23.40
CA GLN A 380 8.30 1.17 -22.70
C GLN A 380 9.02 0.11 -21.84
N VAL A 381 10.09 -0.49 -22.34
CA VAL A 381 10.90 -1.46 -21.57
C VAL A 381 11.57 -0.78 -20.37
N LEU A 382 12.22 0.37 -20.60
CA LEU A 382 12.88 1.16 -19.54
C LEU A 382 11.88 1.65 -18.47
N SER A 383 10.64 1.95 -18.86
CA SER A 383 9.58 2.36 -17.92
C SER A 383 9.15 1.24 -16.97
N GLN A 384 9.28 -0.03 -17.36
CA GLN A 384 9.00 -1.16 -16.49
C GLN A 384 10.04 -1.25 -15.37
N THR A 385 11.32 -1.16 -15.71
CA THR A 385 12.40 -1.12 -14.71
C THR A 385 12.23 0.08 -13.78
N LEU A 386 11.98 1.29 -14.32
CA LEU A 386 11.71 2.47 -13.50
C LEU A 386 10.57 2.29 -12.48
N ALA A 387 9.52 1.55 -12.85
CA ALA A 387 8.41 1.27 -11.94
C ALA A 387 8.83 0.32 -10.82
N GLU A 388 9.60 -0.71 -11.16
CA GLU A 388 10.13 -1.68 -10.21
C GLU A 388 11.11 -1.03 -9.21
N GLU A 389 12.01 -0.13 -9.62
CA GLU A 389 12.90 0.59 -8.67
C GLU A 389 12.13 1.46 -7.68
N LYS A 390 11.05 2.11 -8.15
CA LYS A 390 10.18 2.89 -7.26
C LYS A 390 9.47 2.02 -6.24
N GLU A 391 9.07 0.81 -6.63
CA GLU A 391 8.48 -0.15 -5.70
C GLU A 391 9.50 -0.64 -4.67
N THR A 392 10.75 -0.88 -5.10
CA THR A 392 11.87 -1.25 -4.21
C THR A 392 12.18 -0.15 -3.18
N ASP A 393 12.30 1.11 -3.60
CA ASP A 393 12.52 2.25 -2.68
C ASP A 393 11.40 2.39 -1.63
N VAL A 394 10.14 2.20 -2.06
CA VAL A 394 8.98 2.21 -1.16
C VAL A 394 9.05 1.05 -0.17
N LEU A 395 9.45 -0.15 -0.61
CA LEU A 395 9.61 -1.31 0.27
C LEU A 395 10.71 -1.04 1.31
N LEU A 396 11.87 -0.53 0.91
CA LEU A 396 12.97 -0.17 1.82
C LEU A 396 12.54 0.87 2.86
N THR A 397 11.77 1.88 2.45
CA THR A 397 11.18 2.88 3.36
C THR A 397 10.28 2.22 4.40
N GLN A 398 9.45 1.26 4.00
CA GLN A 398 8.55 0.56 4.91
C GLN A 398 9.31 -0.28 5.94
N ILE A 399 10.37 -0.97 5.52
CA ILE A 399 11.22 -1.78 6.41
C ILE A 399 11.90 -0.86 7.45
N ALA A 400 12.39 0.30 7.01
CA ALA A 400 12.99 1.29 7.91
C ALA A 400 11.98 1.79 8.95
N GLU A 401 10.78 2.19 8.52
CA GLU A 401 9.76 2.80 9.40
C GLU A 401 9.17 1.81 10.42
N ARG A 402 9.00 0.54 10.06
CA ARG A 402 8.22 -0.42 10.88
C ARG A 402 8.99 -1.08 11.99
N ASN A 403 10.26 -1.41 11.75
CA ASN A 403 10.99 -2.31 12.63
C ASN A 403 12.41 -1.79 12.89
N VAL A 404 13.18 -1.57 11.83
CA VAL A 404 14.63 -1.38 11.93
C VAL A 404 15.01 -0.10 12.68
N ASN A 405 14.37 1.05 12.38
CA ASN A 405 14.69 2.31 13.06
C ASN A 405 14.34 2.27 14.56
N TYR A 406 13.23 1.63 14.92
CA TYR A 406 12.82 1.53 16.31
C TYR A 406 13.76 0.62 17.11
N GLN A 407 14.11 -0.55 16.57
CA GLN A 407 15.05 -1.46 17.22
C GLN A 407 16.42 -0.80 17.40
N ALA A 408 16.94 -0.14 16.36
CA ALA A 408 18.20 0.60 16.43
C ALA A 408 18.18 1.71 17.50
N SER A 409 17.02 2.35 17.73
CA SER A 409 16.88 3.39 18.78
C SER A 409 16.97 2.84 20.21
N LEU A 410 16.73 1.54 20.39
CA LEU A 410 16.79 0.85 21.69
C LEU A 410 18.13 0.13 21.92
N GLU A 411 19.01 0.09 20.92
CA GLU A 411 20.29 -0.59 21.03
C GLU A 411 21.26 0.18 21.96
N PRO A 412 21.84 -0.50 22.97
CA PRO A 412 22.87 0.13 23.79
C PRO A 412 24.13 0.37 22.97
N LYS A 413 24.83 1.47 23.29
CA LYS A 413 26.11 1.84 22.67
C LYS A 413 27.25 0.88 23.02
#